data_AF-A0A4R6KAE4-F1
#
_entry.id   AF-A0A4R6KAE4-F1
#
_cell.length_a   1.000
_cell.length_b   1.000
_cell.length_c   1.000
_cell.angle_alpha   90.00
_cell.angle_beta   90.00
_cell.angle_gamma   90.00
#
_symmetry.space_group_name_H-M   'P 1'
#
loop_
_entity.id
_entity.type
_entity.pdbx_description
1 polymer ?
#
loop_
_entity_poly.entity_id
_entity_poly.type
_entity_poly.pdbx_seq_one_letter_code
_entity_poly.pdbx_strand_id
1 'polypeptide(L)'
;MARKNYSEQFRRQAVDLFESTPGATLKGIAADLGVERATLKRWVDQYGTGKQTTADGTTTTRRASSQGSGSQPLSGPETPEQKIARLEAENAALRAEKTKLSTEREILRQAAKYFAGETRW
;
A
#
# COMPACT_ATOMS: atom_id res chain seq x y z
N MET A 1 19.89 16.84 17.02
CA MET A 1 19.62 16.34 15.65
C MET A 1 18.17 16.66 15.30
N ALA A 2 17.94 17.33 14.17
CA ALA A 2 16.60 17.69 13.71
C ALA A 2 15.74 16.43 13.56
N ARG A 3 14.59 16.40 14.25
CA ARG A 3 13.62 15.30 14.12
C ARG A 3 13.05 15.38 12.70
N LYS A 4 13.51 14.49 11.82
CA LYS A 4 12.93 14.31 10.50
C LYS A 4 11.50 13.82 10.74
N ASN A 5 10.54 14.71 10.54
CA ASN A 5 9.12 14.39 10.69
C ASN A 5 8.68 13.64 9.44
N TYR A 6 8.80 12.31 9.46
CA TYR A 6 8.25 11.46 8.42
C TYR A 6 6.72 11.56 8.43
N SER A 7 6.09 11.74 7.27
CA SER A 7 4.63 11.79 7.14
C SER A 7 4.00 10.46 7.56
N GLU A 8 2.79 10.48 8.11
CA GLU A 8 2.11 9.24 8.53
C GLU A 8 1.89 8.26 7.37
N GLN A 9 1.68 8.79 6.16
CA GLN A 9 1.56 7.99 4.94
C GLN A 9 2.84 7.20 4.67
N PHE A 10 4.01 7.85 4.78
CA PHE A 10 5.30 7.20 4.60
C PHE A 10 5.56 6.12 5.66
N ARG A 11 5.18 6.39 6.93
CA ARG A 11 5.34 5.40 8.01
C ARG A 11 4.51 4.15 7.75
N ARG A 12 3.26 4.32 7.29
CA ARG A 12 2.37 3.19 6.95
C ARG A 12 2.88 2.41 5.75
N GLN A 13 3.34 3.08 4.70
CA GLN A 13 3.94 2.42 3.52
C GLN A 13 5.21 1.63 3.88
N ALA A 14 6.05 2.16 4.77
CA ALA A 14 7.25 1.46 5.24
C ALA A 14 6.93 0.18 6.03
N VAL A 15 5.85 0.20 6.81
CA VAL A 15 5.38 -0.98 7.57
C VAL A 15 4.72 -2.00 6.64
N ASP A 16 3.89 -1.54 5.71
CA ASP A 16 3.24 -2.39 4.69
C ASP A 16 4.27 -3.14 3.83
N LEU A 17 5.36 -2.46 3.44
CA LEU A 17 6.48 -3.07 2.71
C LEU A 17 7.18 -4.17 3.52
N PHE A 18 7.35 -3.96 4.84
CA PHE A 18 7.93 -4.97 5.74
C PHE A 18 7.01 -6.18 5.95
N GLU A 19 5.71 -5.96 6.12
CA GLU A 19 4.73 -7.05 6.29
C GLU A 19 4.51 -7.83 4.98
N SER A 20 4.59 -7.17 3.82
CA SER A 20 4.39 -7.78 2.50
C SER A 20 5.61 -8.55 1.96
N THR A 21 6.79 -8.35 2.56
CA THR A 21 8.04 -8.99 2.11
C THR A 21 8.48 -10.08 3.10
N PRO A 22 7.99 -11.33 2.96
CA PRO A 22 8.42 -12.43 3.83
C PRO A 22 9.92 -12.69 3.66
N GLY A 23 10.66 -12.70 4.78
CA GLY A 23 12.11 -12.87 4.81
C GLY A 23 12.92 -11.57 4.71
N ALA A 24 12.28 -10.41 4.51
CA ALA A 24 12.99 -9.14 4.59
C ALA A 24 13.39 -8.81 6.03
N THR A 25 14.60 -8.29 6.20
CA THR A 25 15.07 -7.86 7.51
C THR A 25 14.72 -6.40 7.76
N LEU A 26 14.37 -6.07 9.01
CA LEU A 26 14.19 -4.68 9.47
C LEU A 26 15.39 -3.78 9.13
N LYS A 27 16.60 -4.35 9.09
CA LYS A 27 17.82 -3.63 8.74
C LYS A 27 17.90 -3.32 7.24
N GLY A 28 17.55 -4.28 6.38
CA GLY A 28 17.55 -4.11 4.92
C GLY A 28 16.56 -3.04 4.49
N ILE A 29 15.29 -3.20 4.87
CA ILE A 29 14.25 -2.23 4.52
C ILE A 29 14.56 -0.84 5.08
N ALA A 30 15.09 -0.75 6.30
CA ALA A 30 15.49 0.54 6.86
C ALA A 30 16.63 1.19 6.06
N ALA A 31 17.61 0.41 5.60
CA ALA A 31 18.69 0.90 4.75
C ALA A 31 18.18 1.37 3.38
N ASP A 32 17.30 0.61 2.75
CA ASP A 32 16.71 0.93 1.45
C ASP A 32 15.86 2.22 1.50
N LEU A 33 15.14 2.42 2.61
CA LEU A 33 14.32 3.61 2.85
C LEU A 33 15.12 4.79 3.43
N GLY A 34 16.41 4.61 3.74
CA GLY A 34 17.24 5.64 4.38
C GLY A 34 16.77 6.05 5.78
N VAL A 35 16.09 5.15 6.50
CA VAL A 35 15.59 5.37 7.86
C VAL A 35 16.36 4.54 8.88
N GLU A 36 16.31 4.94 10.13
CA GLU A 36 16.95 4.16 11.20
C GLU A 36 16.14 2.88 11.49
N ARG A 37 16.83 1.74 11.68
CA ARG A 37 16.20 0.47 12.07
C ARG A 37 15.29 0.62 13.30
N ALA A 38 15.72 1.38 14.31
CA ALA A 38 14.94 1.59 15.52
C ALA A 38 13.66 2.41 15.26
N THR A 39 13.71 3.32 14.28
CA THR A 39 12.56 4.11 13.83
C THR A 39 11.56 3.22 13.10
N LEU A 40 12.03 2.39 12.16
CA LEU A 40 11.17 1.43 11.45
C LEU A 40 10.54 0.42 12.41
N LYS A 41 11.29 -0.10 13.40
CA LYS A 41 10.74 -0.97 14.45
C LYS A 41 9.60 -0.29 15.21
N ARG A 42 9.77 0.99 15.57
CA ARG A 42 8.74 1.75 16.29
C ARG A 42 7.49 1.94 15.43
N TRP A 43 7.64 2.15 14.13
CA TRP A 43 6.50 2.20 13.21
C TRP A 43 5.80 0.85 13.09
N VAL A 44 6.54 -0.26 13.01
CA VAL A 44 5.95 -1.60 13.02
C VAL A 44 5.22 -1.90 14.33
N ASP A 45 5.76 -1.44 15.48
CA ASP A 45 5.08 -1.58 16.78
C ASP A 45 3.83 -0.68 16.90
N GLN A 46 3.80 0.48 16.21
CA GLN A 46 2.72 1.48 16.31
C GLN A 46 1.62 1.33 15.25
N TYR A 47 1.98 0.90 14.03
CA TYR A 47 1.11 0.80 12.86
C TYR A 47 0.99 -0.63 12.33
N GLY A 48 1.80 -1.58 12.82
CA GLY A 48 1.77 -2.97 12.35
C GLY A 48 0.56 -3.74 12.89
N THR A 49 0.16 -4.78 12.15
CA THR A 49 -1.06 -5.56 12.40
C THR A 49 -0.84 -6.64 13.49
N GLY A 50 0.25 -6.54 14.26
CA GLY A 50 0.66 -7.54 15.26
C GLY A 50 1.38 -8.77 14.70
N LYS A 51 1.64 -8.79 13.39
CA LYS A 51 2.37 -9.86 12.68
C LYS A 51 3.84 -9.47 12.63
N GLN A 52 4.68 -9.96 13.55
CA GLN A 52 6.12 -9.67 13.49
C GLN A 52 6.85 -10.80 12.79
N THR A 53 7.45 -10.49 11.63
CA THR A 53 8.40 -11.34 10.91
C THR A 53 9.73 -11.31 11.67
N THR A 54 10.09 -12.41 12.33
CA THR A 54 11.43 -12.55 12.90
C THR A 54 12.46 -12.84 11.80
N ALA A 55 13.75 -12.65 12.11
CA ALA A 55 14.85 -12.80 11.14
C ALA A 55 14.93 -14.21 10.50
N ASP A 56 14.29 -15.21 11.09
CA ASP A 56 14.15 -16.58 10.58
C ASP A 56 12.94 -16.79 9.65
N GLY A 57 12.23 -15.72 9.25
CA GLY A 57 11.02 -15.83 8.43
C GLY A 57 9.81 -16.41 9.17
N THR A 58 9.91 -16.58 10.50
CA THR A 58 8.80 -17.06 11.32
C THR A 58 7.88 -15.89 11.68
N THR A 59 6.62 -15.96 11.24
CA THR A 59 5.58 -15.01 11.62
C THR A 59 5.16 -15.29 13.06
N THR A 60 5.63 -14.47 14.01
CA THR A 60 5.13 -14.50 15.39
C THR A 60 4.03 -13.47 15.55
N THR A 61 2.81 -13.95 15.84
CA THR A 61 1.69 -13.12 16.30
C THR A 61 1.99 -12.67 17.73
N ARG A 62 2.29 -11.38 17.92
CA ARG A 62 2.50 -10.84 19.26
C ARG A 62 1.14 -10.63 19.91
N ARG A 63 0.71 -11.57 20.76
CA ARG A 63 -0.47 -11.38 21.63
C ARG A 63 -0.20 -10.21 22.58
N ALA A 64 -1.21 -9.35 22.71
CA ALA A 64 -1.18 -8.01 23.26
C ALA A 64 -0.45 -7.87 24.62
N SER A 65 0.34 -6.80 24.73
CA SER A 65 0.55 -6.10 26.01
C SER A 65 0.10 -4.64 25.83
N SER A 66 -0.90 -4.29 26.62
CA SER A 66 -1.56 -3.00 26.77
C SER A 66 -0.60 -1.83 27.01
N GLN A 67 -0.84 -0.65 26.39
CA GLN A 67 -1.15 0.65 27.03
C GLN A 67 -1.04 1.82 26.03
N GLY A 68 -2.05 2.72 26.00
CA GLY A 68 -1.85 4.07 25.46
C GLY A 68 -3.00 4.63 24.60
N SER A 69 -4.00 5.20 25.28
CA SER A 69 -5.15 5.96 24.77
C SER A 69 -4.82 7.03 23.71
N GLY A 70 -5.64 7.09 22.67
CA GLY A 70 -5.69 8.18 21.68
C GLY A 70 -6.96 8.03 20.83
N SER A 71 -7.98 8.78 21.21
CA SER A 71 -9.34 8.83 20.66
C SER A 71 -9.41 8.73 19.13
N GLN A 72 -10.01 7.65 18.62
CA GLN A 72 -10.56 7.62 17.25
C GLN A 72 -12.08 7.79 17.30
N PRO A 73 -12.67 8.66 16.47
CA PRO A 73 -14.10 8.67 16.26
C PRO A 73 -14.54 7.41 15.48
N LEU A 74 -15.41 6.63 16.09
CA LEU A 74 -16.49 5.83 15.50
C LEU A 74 -16.30 5.34 14.05
N SER A 75 -15.59 4.22 13.91
CA SER A 75 -15.97 3.04 13.10
C SER A 75 -15.01 1.93 13.50
N GLY A 76 -15.52 0.74 13.87
CA GLY A 76 -14.69 -0.37 14.34
C GLY A 76 -13.57 -0.71 13.34
N PRO A 77 -12.49 -1.40 13.76
CA PRO A 77 -11.42 -1.76 12.84
C PRO A 77 -12.02 -2.62 11.71
N GLU A 78 -12.03 -2.10 10.48
CA GLU A 78 -12.34 -2.91 9.30
C GLU A 78 -11.46 -4.17 9.40
N THR A 79 -12.10 -5.34 9.43
CA THR A 79 -11.32 -6.59 9.51
C THR A 79 -10.43 -6.68 8.27
N PRO A 80 -9.24 -7.30 8.35
CA PRO A 80 -8.36 -7.40 7.20
C PRO A 80 -9.07 -7.98 5.97
N GLU A 81 -10.06 -8.85 6.16
CA GLU A 81 -10.93 -9.42 5.13
C GLU A 81 -11.85 -8.36 4.48
N GLN A 82 -12.43 -7.45 5.26
CA GLN A 82 -13.25 -6.35 4.73
C GLN A 82 -12.41 -5.38 3.88
N LYS A 83 -11.18 -5.11 4.31
CA LYS A 83 -10.23 -4.30 3.53
C LYS A 83 -9.84 -5.00 2.22
N ILE A 84 -9.57 -6.30 2.25
CA ILE A 84 -9.26 -7.10 1.05
C ILE A 84 -10.44 -7.05 0.08
N ALA A 85 -11.66 -7.34 0.54
CA ALA A 85 -12.84 -7.32 -0.31
C ALA A 85 -13.09 -5.95 -0.96
N ARG A 86 -12.91 -4.86 -0.21
CA ARG A 86 -13.04 -3.50 -0.74
C ARG A 86 -11.97 -3.20 -1.81
N LEU A 87 -10.71 -3.55 -1.51
CA LEU A 87 -9.60 -3.32 -2.44
C LEU A 87 -9.71 -4.16 -3.70
N GLU A 88 -10.20 -5.39 -3.60
CA GLU A 88 -10.46 -6.25 -4.77
C GLU A 88 -11.58 -5.68 -5.64
N ALA A 89 -12.66 -5.19 -5.02
CA ALA A 89 -13.75 -4.52 -5.74
C ALA A 89 -13.26 -3.25 -6.46
N GLU A 90 -12.45 -2.44 -5.79
CA GLU A 90 -11.84 -1.25 -6.36
C GLU A 90 -10.86 -1.61 -7.51
N ASN A 91 -10.06 -2.66 -7.35
CA ASN A 91 -9.15 -3.13 -8.40
C ASN A 91 -9.92 -3.61 -9.64
N ALA A 92 -11.00 -4.36 -9.44
CA ALA A 92 -11.87 -4.82 -10.51
C ALA A 92 -12.50 -3.64 -11.26
N ALA A 93 -13.01 -2.64 -10.54
CA ALA A 93 -13.59 -1.44 -11.14
C ALA A 93 -12.56 -0.65 -11.97
N LEU A 94 -11.37 -0.41 -11.40
CA LEU A 94 -10.28 0.29 -12.10
C LEU A 94 -9.82 -0.46 -13.36
N ARG A 95 -9.76 -1.79 -13.32
CA ARG A 95 -9.43 -2.60 -14.51
C ARG A 95 -10.50 -2.50 -15.58
N ALA A 96 -11.77 -2.50 -15.20
CA ALA A 96 -12.87 -2.32 -16.15
C ALA A 96 -12.81 -0.95 -16.82
N GLU A 97 -12.55 0.11 -16.05
CA GLU A 97 -12.39 1.47 -16.57
C GLU A 97 -11.20 1.56 -17.54
N LYS A 98 -10.06 0.97 -17.18
CA LYS A 98 -8.87 0.94 -18.04
C LYS A 98 -9.15 0.26 -19.38
N THR A 99 -9.87 -0.86 -19.37
CA THR A 99 -10.28 -1.55 -20.60
C THR A 99 -11.19 -0.67 -21.44
N LYS A 100 -12.20 -0.03 -20.84
CA LYS A 100 -13.10 0.89 -21.54
C LYS A 100 -12.34 2.03 -22.22
N LEU A 101 -11.48 2.74 -21.48
CA LEU A 101 -10.70 3.85 -22.02
C LEU A 101 -9.73 3.40 -23.12
N SER A 102 -9.15 2.21 -22.98
CA SER A 102 -8.29 1.64 -24.04
C SER A 102 -9.09 1.43 -25.33
N THR A 103 -10.27 0.82 -25.23
CA THR A 103 -11.16 0.59 -26.38
C THR A 103 -11.61 1.91 -27.01
N GLU A 104 -12.03 2.89 -26.21
CA GLU A 104 -12.42 4.22 -26.71
C GLU A 104 -11.27 4.89 -27.46
N ARG A 105 -10.05 4.82 -26.92
CA ARG A 105 -8.86 5.36 -27.58
C ARG A 105 -8.57 4.66 -28.90
N GLU A 106 -8.75 3.34 -28.99
CA GLU A 106 -8.58 2.59 -30.24
C GLU A 106 -9.61 2.98 -31.29
N ILE A 107 -10.88 3.14 -30.89
CA ILE A 107 -11.95 3.62 -31.77
C ILE A 107 -11.61 5.02 -32.28
N LEU A 108 -11.22 5.94 -31.40
CA LEU A 108 -10.86 7.31 -31.77
C LEU A 108 -9.64 7.35 -32.69
N ARG A 109 -8.64 6.51 -32.46
CA ARG A 109 -7.48 6.39 -33.34
C ARG A 109 -7.88 5.86 -34.72
N GLN A 110 -8.74 4.85 -34.77
CA GLN A 110 -9.23 4.29 -36.03
C GLN A 110 -10.08 5.31 -36.79
N ALA A 111 -10.95 6.04 -36.10
CA ALA A 111 -11.73 7.14 -36.66
C ALA A 111 -10.81 8.25 -37.20
N ALA A 112 -9.80 8.67 -36.43
CA ALA A 112 -8.83 9.66 -36.89
C ALA A 112 -8.08 9.20 -38.15
N LYS A 113 -7.71 7.91 -38.24
CA LYS A 113 -7.09 7.32 -39.44
C LYS A 113 -8.04 7.30 -40.63
N TYR A 114 -9.31 6.94 -40.42
CA TYR A 114 -10.35 6.93 -41.45
C TYR A 114 -10.58 8.35 -42.00
N PHE A 115 -10.81 9.32 -41.12
CA PHE A 115 -11.03 10.72 -41.50
C PHE A 115 -9.80 11.38 -42.14
N ALA A 116 -8.58 11.09 -41.67
CA ALA A 116 -7.35 11.60 -42.28
C ALA A 116 -7.07 10.99 -43.68
N GLY A 117 -7.61 9.81 -43.98
CA GLY A 117 -7.54 9.19 -45.31
C GLY A 117 -8.57 9.76 -46.30
N GLU A 118 -9.73 10.21 -45.82
CA GLU A 118 -10.82 10.81 -46.62
C GLU A 118 -10.64 12.32 -46.86
N THR A 119 -9.73 13.00 -46.15
CA THR A 119 -9.39 14.42 -46.43
C THR A 119 -8.39 14.54 -47.59
N ARG A 120 -8.65 13.88 -48.71
CA ARG A 120 -7.98 14.08 -50.00
C ARG A 120 -8.96 14.74 -50.97
N TRP A 121 -9.12 16.04 -50.83
CA TRP A 121 -9.63 16.94 -51.86
C TRP A 121 -8.49 17.86 -52.32
#